data_AF-A0AAJ4A424-F1
#
_entry.id   AF-A0AAJ4A424-F1
#
_cell.length_a   1.000
_cell.length_b   1.000
_cell.length_c   1.000
_cell.angle_alpha   90.00
_cell.angle_beta   90.00
_cell.angle_gamma   90.00
#
_symmetry.space_group_name_H-M   'P 1'
#
loop_
_entity.id
_entity.type
_entity.pdbx_description
1 polymer ?
#
loop_
_entity_poly.entity_id
_entity_poly.type
_entity_poly.pdbx_seq_one_letter_code
_entity_poly.pdbx_strand_id
1 'polypeptide(L)'
;MKFYSGFSLKNEHHYFKDFINPSEYSVCGFSYGAIKAFHFITQQLNAGKRVDTLQLFSPAFFQTKAEKFKKIQLMGYRKNSEKYLNEFISLCFSPYEKKIIEHDKSSIEELEELLYYEWNIDKLKNLAQKGIKIEVYLGGEDKIIDAAGAREFFLEAATVTYIKEANHFLLTN
;
A
#
# COMPACT_ATOMS: atom_id res chain seq x y z
N MET A 1 17.45 -1.13 -3.29
CA MET A 1 16.06 -0.91 -2.87
C MET A 1 15.34 -2.24 -2.75
N LYS A 2 14.51 -2.42 -1.71
CA LYS A 2 13.63 -3.59 -1.55
C LYS A 2 12.18 -3.19 -1.78
N PHE A 3 11.47 -3.88 -2.67
CA PHE A 3 10.06 -3.62 -2.98
C PHE A 3 9.17 -4.74 -2.48
N TYR A 4 8.05 -4.38 -1.86
CA TYR A 4 6.99 -5.30 -1.46
C TYR A 4 5.75 -5.07 -2.32
N SER A 5 5.33 -6.13 -3.01
CA SER A 5 4.18 -6.08 -3.92
C SER A 5 2.85 -5.99 -3.20
N GLY A 6 1.86 -5.44 -3.90
CA GLY A 6 0.46 -5.39 -3.53
C GLY A 6 -0.18 -6.77 -3.51
N PHE A 7 -1.42 -6.82 -3.05
CA PHE A 7 -2.14 -8.07 -2.84
C PHE A 7 -2.35 -8.84 -4.15
N SER A 8 -1.88 -10.10 -4.19
CA SER A 8 -1.91 -10.97 -5.37
C SER A 8 -1.13 -10.43 -6.59
N LEU A 9 -0.21 -9.49 -6.40
CA LEU A 9 0.60 -8.91 -7.48
C LEU A 9 2.06 -9.33 -7.39
N LYS A 10 2.73 -9.28 -8.54
CA LYS A 10 4.19 -9.32 -8.64
C LYS A 10 4.67 -8.41 -9.75
N ASN A 11 5.93 -7.99 -9.67
CA ASN A 11 6.66 -7.21 -10.68
C ASN A 11 6.06 -5.84 -11.05
N GLU A 12 5.07 -5.34 -10.32
CA GLU A 12 4.38 -4.07 -10.59
C GLU A 12 5.18 -2.81 -10.18
N HIS A 13 6.34 -2.98 -9.56
CA HIS A 13 7.22 -1.89 -9.16
C HIS A 13 7.59 -0.93 -10.30
N HIS A 14 7.55 -1.40 -11.55
CA HIS A 14 7.83 -0.59 -12.74
C HIS A 14 6.85 0.59 -12.93
N TYR A 15 5.62 0.49 -12.42
CA TYR A 15 4.66 1.60 -12.42
C TYR A 15 5.07 2.75 -11.49
N PHE A 16 5.95 2.49 -10.53
CA PHE A 16 6.38 3.47 -9.53
C PHE A 16 7.82 3.96 -9.75
N LYS A 17 8.46 3.58 -10.86
CA LYS A 17 9.89 3.82 -11.11
C LYS A 17 10.33 5.28 -10.93
N ASP A 18 9.45 6.23 -11.26
CA ASP A 18 9.74 7.66 -11.22
C ASP A 18 9.67 8.22 -9.79
N PHE A 19 9.03 7.48 -8.86
CA PHE A 19 8.94 7.81 -7.45
C PHE A 19 9.93 7.04 -6.59
N ILE A 20 10.31 5.82 -7.02
CA ILE A 20 11.18 4.93 -6.26
C ILE A 20 12.56 5.56 -6.04
N ASN A 21 12.98 5.60 -4.78
CA ASN A 21 14.35 5.88 -4.40
C ASN A 21 15.20 4.62 -4.66
N PRO A 22 16.20 4.68 -5.56
CA PRO A 22 16.98 3.50 -5.94
C PRO A 22 17.96 3.04 -4.86
N SER A 23 18.16 3.82 -3.80
CA SER A 23 19.10 3.51 -2.70
C SER A 23 18.89 2.10 -2.13
N GLU A 24 20.00 1.42 -1.80
CA GLU A 24 19.97 0.12 -1.13
C GLU A 24 19.30 0.15 0.25
N TYR A 25 19.32 1.31 0.92
CA TYR A 25 18.70 1.54 2.22
C TYR A 25 17.24 2.02 2.13
N SER A 26 16.64 1.97 0.94
CA SER A 26 15.22 2.28 0.72
C SER A 26 14.38 1.01 0.66
N VAL A 27 13.27 1.04 1.38
CA VAL A 27 12.24 -0.02 1.37
C VAL A 27 10.93 0.59 0.89
N CYS A 28 10.37 -0.04 -0.13
CA CYS A 28 9.15 0.37 -0.80
C CYS A 28 8.05 -0.66 -0.59
N GLY A 29 6.81 -0.22 -0.53
CA GLY A 29 5.67 -1.12 -0.55
C GLY A 29 4.45 -0.49 -1.21
N PHE A 30 3.80 -1.25 -2.09
CA PHE A 30 2.55 -0.83 -2.74
C PHE A 30 1.34 -1.51 -2.09
N SER A 31 0.31 -0.75 -1.74
CA SER A 31 -0.95 -1.28 -1.20
C SER A 31 -0.72 -2.20 0.01
N TYR A 32 -1.06 -3.48 -0.06
CA TYR A 32 -0.72 -4.48 0.97
C TYR A 32 0.79 -4.60 1.23
N GLY A 33 1.61 -4.45 0.19
CA GLY A 33 3.05 -4.41 0.31
C GLY A 33 3.56 -3.26 1.18
N ALA A 34 2.81 -2.16 1.32
CA ALA A 34 3.12 -1.06 2.22
C ALA A 34 3.16 -1.51 3.70
N ILE A 35 2.24 -2.40 4.08
CA ILE A 35 2.19 -3.01 5.42
C ILE A 35 3.43 -3.89 5.63
N LYS A 36 3.74 -4.74 4.65
CA LYS A 36 4.93 -5.61 4.68
C LYS A 36 6.23 -4.80 4.76
N ALA A 37 6.33 -3.70 4.01
CA ALA A 37 7.46 -2.77 4.05
C ALA A 37 7.64 -2.15 5.44
N PHE A 38 6.57 -1.64 6.04
CA PHE A 38 6.59 -1.07 7.39
C PHE A 38 7.04 -2.09 8.45
N HIS A 39 6.51 -3.32 8.42
CA HIS A 39 6.94 -4.38 9.32
C HIS A 39 8.41 -4.75 9.13
N PHE A 40 8.85 -4.88 7.88
CA PHE A 40 10.24 -5.20 7.57
C PHE A 40 11.20 -4.16 8.12
N ILE A 41 10.96 -2.86 7.92
CA ILE A 41 11.89 -1.83 8.42
C ILE A 41 11.93 -1.83 9.95
N THR A 42 10.81 -2.05 10.61
CA THR A 42 10.73 -2.12 12.07
C THR A 42 11.60 -3.27 12.58
N GLN A 43 11.52 -4.43 11.91
CA GLN A 43 12.39 -5.58 12.21
C GLN A 43 13.86 -5.28 11.94
N GLN A 44 14.21 -4.61 10.84
CA GLN A 44 15.61 -4.26 10.52
C GLN A 44 16.21 -3.31 11.56
N LEU A 45 15.48 -2.27 11.95
CA LEU A 45 15.95 -1.31 12.95
C LEU A 45 16.12 -1.96 14.33
N ASN A 46 15.21 -2.85 14.73
CA ASN A 46 15.34 -3.62 15.97
C ASN A 46 16.55 -4.57 15.94
N ALA A 47 16.95 -5.03 14.75
CA ALA A 47 18.15 -5.82 14.54
C ALA A 47 19.43 -4.97 14.36
N GLY A 48 19.37 -3.65 14.58
CA GLY A 48 20.50 -2.74 14.42
C GLY A 48 20.94 -2.52 12.97
N LYS A 49 20.11 -2.89 11.99
CA LYS A 49 20.40 -2.72 10.56
C LYS A 49 19.93 -1.35 10.09
N ARG A 50 20.74 -0.75 9.22
CA ARG A 50 20.44 0.55 8.62
C ARG A 50 19.29 0.44 7.61
N VAL A 51 18.34 1.35 7.74
CA VAL A 51 17.31 1.68 6.76
C VAL A 51 17.20 3.20 6.80
N ASP A 52 17.08 3.84 5.65
CA ASP A 52 17.05 5.31 5.56
C ASP A 52 15.67 5.82 5.13
N THR A 53 14.97 5.09 4.27
CA THR A 53 13.72 5.56 3.66
C THR A 53 12.68 4.46 3.57
N LEU A 54 11.46 4.79 3.98
CA LEU A 54 10.25 4.02 3.76
C LEU A 54 9.38 4.76 2.74
N GLN A 55 9.12 4.13 1.60
CA GLN A 55 8.20 4.64 0.58
C GLN A 55 6.93 3.79 0.54
N LEU A 56 5.79 4.42 0.79
CA LEU A 56 4.48 3.77 0.77
C LEU A 56 3.69 4.29 -0.43
N PHE A 57 3.45 3.41 -1.40
CA PHE A 57 2.62 3.72 -2.57
C PHE A 57 1.20 3.24 -2.31
N SER A 58 0.25 4.16 -2.29
CA SER A 58 -1.18 3.92 -2.04
C SER A 58 -1.40 2.89 -0.91
N PRO A 59 -0.84 3.12 0.30
CA PRO A 59 -0.87 2.13 1.38
C PRO A 59 -2.29 1.67 1.66
N ALA A 60 -2.47 0.36 1.88
CA ALA A 60 -3.78 -0.18 2.26
C ALA A 60 -4.29 0.55 3.51
N PHE A 61 -5.46 1.19 3.40
CA PHE A 61 -6.02 2.04 4.45
C PHE A 61 -7.53 1.79 4.56
N PHE A 62 -7.87 0.70 5.24
CA PHE A 62 -9.25 0.23 5.45
C PHE A 62 -9.78 0.51 6.86
N GLN A 63 -9.02 1.21 7.71
CA GLN A 63 -9.41 1.55 9.08
C GLN A 63 -10.64 2.48 9.15
N THR A 64 -10.98 3.19 8.06
CA THR A 64 -12.23 3.98 7.97
C THR A 64 -13.42 3.17 7.44
N LYS A 65 -13.20 1.93 6.97
CA LYS A 65 -14.28 1.09 6.43
C LYS A 65 -14.94 0.30 7.55
N ALA A 66 -16.27 0.28 7.52
CA ALA A 66 -17.07 -0.46 8.49
C ALA A 66 -16.81 -1.97 8.43
N GLU A 67 -17.00 -2.65 9.57
CA GLU A 67 -16.84 -4.10 9.72
C GLU A 67 -17.63 -4.91 8.67
N LYS A 68 -18.84 -4.46 8.34
CA LYS A 68 -19.68 -5.09 7.31
C LYS A 68 -19.00 -5.10 5.93
N PHE A 69 -18.28 -4.04 5.58
CA PHE A 69 -17.56 -3.97 4.32
C PHE A 69 -16.46 -5.04 4.26
N LYS A 70 -15.62 -5.12 5.30
CA LYS A 70 -14.51 -6.08 5.39
C LYS A 70 -15.01 -7.53 5.30
N LYS A 71 -16.08 -7.86 6.03
CA LYS A 71 -16.74 -9.19 5.96
C LYS A 71 -17.24 -9.54 4.56
N ILE A 72 -17.86 -8.59 3.85
CA ILE A 72 -18.36 -8.82 2.48
C ILE A 72 -17.19 -9.12 1.53
N GLN A 73 -16.06 -8.41 1.65
CA GLN A 73 -14.86 -8.67 0.85
C GLN A 73 -14.33 -10.09 1.07
N LEU A 74 -14.18 -10.51 2.33
CA LEU A 74 -13.74 -11.87 2.67
C LEU A 74 -14.70 -12.96 2.16
N MET A 75 -16.01 -12.74 2.27
CA MET A 75 -17.02 -13.66 1.73
C MET A 75 -16.94 -13.77 0.20
N GLY A 76 -16.72 -12.64 -0.48
CA GLY A 76 -16.52 -12.59 -1.94
C GLY A 76 -15.33 -13.44 -2.36
N TYR A 77 -14.18 -13.25 -1.71
CA TYR A 77 -12.97 -14.04 -1.97
C TYR A 77 -13.19 -15.54 -1.72
N ARG A 78 -13.82 -15.92 -0.59
CA ARG A 78 -14.10 -17.33 -0.27
C ARG A 78 -15.03 -17.99 -1.29
N LYS A 79 -15.98 -17.24 -1.84
CA LYS A 79 -16.95 -17.74 -2.82
C LYS A 79 -16.28 -18.00 -4.18
N ASN A 80 -15.48 -17.05 -4.66
CA ASN A 80 -14.73 -17.17 -5.91
C ASN A 80 -13.56 -16.18 -5.90
N SER A 81 -12.37 -16.67 -5.55
CA SER A 81 -11.17 -15.85 -5.40
C SER A 81 -10.72 -15.23 -6.72
N GLU A 82 -10.77 -15.98 -7.84
CA GLU A 82 -10.37 -15.49 -9.15
C GLU A 82 -11.25 -14.32 -9.61
N LYS A 83 -12.57 -14.47 -9.51
CA LYS A 83 -13.51 -13.40 -9.86
C LYS A 83 -13.30 -12.18 -8.97
N TYR A 84 -13.16 -12.39 -7.66
CA TYR A 84 -12.89 -11.33 -6.71
C TYR A 84 -11.61 -10.55 -7.06
N LEU A 85 -10.51 -11.26 -7.34
CA LEU A 85 -9.23 -10.65 -7.69
C LEU A 85 -9.32 -9.85 -8.99
N ASN A 86 -10.01 -10.38 -10.00
CA ASN A 86 -10.22 -9.68 -11.26
C ASN A 86 -10.97 -8.36 -11.07
N GLU A 87 -12.05 -8.37 -10.26
CA GLU A 87 -12.82 -7.17 -9.92
C GLU A 87 -12.00 -6.19 -9.08
N PHE A 88 -11.32 -6.66 -8.04
CA PHE A 88 -10.49 -5.85 -7.16
C PHE A 88 -9.39 -5.13 -7.93
N ILE A 89 -8.64 -5.85 -8.76
CA ILE A 89 -7.62 -5.25 -9.61
C ILE A 89 -8.23 -4.25 -10.61
N SER A 90 -9.37 -4.56 -11.20
CA SER A 90 -10.03 -3.61 -12.11
C SER A 90 -10.35 -2.30 -11.41
N LEU A 91 -10.73 -2.34 -10.12
CA LEU A 91 -10.97 -1.15 -9.32
C LEU A 91 -9.67 -0.39 -9.00
N CYS A 92 -8.53 -1.07 -8.84
CA CYS A 92 -7.23 -0.41 -8.64
C CYS A 92 -6.84 0.48 -9.83
N PHE A 93 -7.22 0.10 -11.05
CA PHE A 93 -6.93 0.88 -12.26
C PHE A 93 -7.97 1.97 -12.55
N SER A 94 -9.19 1.82 -12.04
CA SER A 94 -10.26 2.81 -12.21
C SER A 94 -9.83 4.21 -11.73
N PRO A 95 -10.15 5.29 -12.48
CA PRO A 95 -11.03 5.36 -13.65
C PRO A 95 -10.35 5.05 -15.00
N TYR A 96 -9.07 4.65 -14.99
CA TYR A 96 -8.27 4.44 -16.19
C TYR A 96 -8.31 3.00 -16.70
N GLU A 97 -7.83 2.83 -17.92
CA GLU A 97 -7.73 1.52 -18.55
C GLU A 97 -6.80 0.60 -17.74
N LYS A 98 -7.28 -0.62 -17.46
CA LYS A 98 -6.49 -1.67 -16.82
C LYS A 98 -5.25 -1.97 -17.67
N LYS A 99 -4.08 -1.88 -17.06
CA LYS A 99 -2.82 -2.26 -17.70
C LYS A 99 -2.42 -3.70 -17.36
N ILE A 100 -1.40 -4.19 -18.06
CA ILE A 100 -0.89 -5.55 -17.86
C ILE A 100 -0.28 -5.64 -16.47
N ILE A 101 -0.69 -6.66 -15.73
CA ILE A 101 -0.14 -6.99 -14.43
C ILE A 101 0.20 -8.46 -14.36
N GLU A 102 1.17 -8.79 -13.53
CA GLU A 102 1.46 -10.17 -13.18
C GLU A 102 0.86 -10.48 -11.82
N HIS A 103 0.26 -11.67 -11.72
CA HIS A 103 -0.33 -12.15 -10.49
C HIS A 103 0.59 -13.10 -9.74
N ASP A 104 0.48 -13.06 -8.42
CA ASP A 104 1.03 -14.07 -7.52
C ASP A 104 -0.09 -14.73 -6.72
N LYS A 105 0.23 -15.88 -6.12
CA LYS A 105 -0.68 -16.58 -5.21
C LYS A 105 -0.98 -15.68 -4.02
N SER A 106 -2.26 -15.59 -3.68
CA SER A 106 -2.73 -14.91 -2.48
C SER A 106 -3.54 -15.85 -1.60
N SER A 107 -3.60 -15.54 -0.30
CA SER A 107 -4.43 -16.28 0.65
C SER A 107 -5.57 -15.41 1.23
N ILE A 108 -6.56 -16.07 1.81
CA ILE A 108 -7.65 -15.37 2.52
C ILE A 108 -7.12 -14.65 3.76
N GLU A 109 -6.08 -15.19 4.39
CA GLU A 109 -5.40 -14.60 5.56
C GLU A 109 -4.66 -13.32 5.17
N GLU A 110 -4.00 -13.27 4.01
CA GLU A 110 -3.38 -12.05 3.50
C GLU A 110 -4.44 -10.97 3.18
N LEU A 111 -5.58 -11.36 2.64
CA LEU A 111 -6.70 -10.43 2.41
C LEU A 111 -7.27 -9.92 3.74
N GLU A 112 -7.39 -10.79 4.74
CA GLU A 112 -7.84 -10.43 6.08
C GLU A 112 -6.86 -9.46 6.73
N GLU A 113 -5.55 -9.73 6.69
CA GLU A 113 -4.54 -8.78 7.17
C GLU A 113 -4.67 -7.43 6.47
N LEU A 114 -4.78 -7.42 5.13
CA LEU A 114 -4.95 -6.19 4.35
C LEU A 114 -6.16 -5.36 4.81
N LEU A 115 -7.32 -5.99 4.99
CA LEU A 115 -8.57 -5.31 5.33
C LEU A 115 -8.62 -4.86 6.79
N TYR A 116 -8.00 -5.63 7.69
CA TYR A 116 -8.05 -5.38 9.14
C TYR A 116 -6.81 -4.67 9.67
N TYR A 117 -5.79 -4.42 8.85
CA TYR A 117 -4.64 -3.65 9.29
C TYR A 117 -5.04 -2.22 9.68
N GLU A 118 -4.60 -1.82 10.86
CA GLU A 118 -4.76 -0.47 11.38
C GLU A 118 -3.39 0.16 11.54
N TRP A 119 -3.18 1.29 10.85
CA TRP A 119 -1.96 2.05 11.00
C TRP A 119 -1.94 2.73 12.36
N ASN A 120 -0.81 2.61 13.06
CA ASN A 120 -0.60 3.26 14.32
C ASN A 120 0.31 4.49 14.11
N ILE A 121 -0.24 5.68 14.34
CA ILE A 121 0.47 6.93 14.07
C ILE A 121 1.71 7.12 14.96
N ASP A 122 1.66 6.67 16.22
CA ASP A 122 2.78 6.78 17.15
C ASP A 122 3.96 5.91 16.70
N LYS A 123 3.69 4.74 16.12
CA LYS A 123 4.75 3.91 15.53
C LYS A 123 5.41 4.59 14.34
N LEU A 124 4.63 5.26 13.47
CA LEU A 124 5.18 6.03 12.35
C LEU A 124 6.02 7.22 12.84
N LYS A 125 5.52 7.98 13.83
CA LYS A 125 6.26 9.07 14.48
C LYS A 125 7.57 8.58 15.11
N ASN A 126 7.55 7.42 15.77
CA ASN A 126 8.76 6.81 16.33
C ASN A 126 9.82 6.49 15.27
N LEU A 127 9.40 5.98 14.11
CA LEU A 127 10.33 5.73 12.99
C LEU A 127 10.92 7.04 12.47
N ALA A 128 10.08 8.07 12.27
CA ALA A 128 10.55 9.38 11.82
C ALA A 128 11.55 10.00 12.81
N GLN A 129 11.30 9.87 14.13
CA GLN A 129 12.22 10.32 15.19
C GLN A 129 13.56 9.57 15.19
N LYS A 130 13.59 8.33 14.71
CA LYS A 130 14.83 7.56 14.50
C LYS A 130 15.58 7.98 13.22
N GLY A 131 15.12 9.02 12.53
CA GLY A 131 15.74 9.54 11.31
C GLY A 131 15.29 8.86 10.02
N ILE A 132 14.27 8.00 10.07
CA ILE A 132 13.72 7.36 8.87
C ILE A 132 12.89 8.37 8.10
N LYS A 133 13.23 8.59 6.83
CA LYS A 133 12.40 9.38 5.93
C LYS A 133 11.19 8.55 5.52
N ILE A 134 9.99 9.00 5.88
CA ILE A 134 8.74 8.35 5.47
C ILE A 134 8.11 9.18 4.35
N GLU A 135 7.90 8.54 3.21
CA GLU A 135 7.27 9.12 2.03
C GLU A 135 6.01 8.33 1.70
N VAL A 136 4.88 9.02 1.54
CA VAL A 136 3.60 8.40 1.21
C VAL A 136 3.09 9.03 -0.07
N TYR A 137 2.69 8.20 -1.02
CA TYR A 137 2.17 8.63 -2.31
C TYR A 137 0.73 8.15 -2.45
N LEU A 138 -0.18 9.05 -2.80
CA LEU A 138 -1.61 8.79 -2.86
C LEU A 138 -2.18 9.29 -4.18
N GLY A 139 -3.03 8.47 -4.82
CA GLY A 139 -3.85 8.87 -5.96
C GLY A 139 -5.14 9.52 -5.49
N GLY A 140 -5.50 10.67 -6.07
CA GLY A 140 -6.73 11.36 -5.70
C GLY A 140 -8.01 10.72 -6.25
N GLU A 141 -7.89 9.91 -7.30
CA GLU A 141 -8.99 9.16 -7.90
C GLU A 141 -9.03 7.69 -7.44
N ASP A 142 -8.24 7.33 -6.43
CA ASP A 142 -8.19 5.99 -5.85
C ASP A 142 -9.57 5.50 -5.39
N LYS A 143 -10.01 4.36 -5.92
CA LYS A 143 -11.32 3.74 -5.61
C LYS A 143 -11.22 2.61 -4.58
N ILE A 144 -10.01 2.27 -4.13
CA ILE A 144 -9.76 1.17 -3.18
C ILE A 144 -9.83 1.67 -1.75
N ILE A 145 -9.11 2.74 -1.45
CA ILE A 145 -8.99 3.30 -0.09
C ILE A 145 -9.69 4.65 0.04
N ASP A 146 -9.86 5.11 1.27
CA ASP A 146 -10.19 6.51 1.55
C ASP A 146 -8.91 7.35 1.45
N ALA A 147 -8.60 7.86 0.25
CA ALA A 147 -7.38 8.61 0.00
C ALA A 147 -7.32 9.94 0.79
N ALA A 148 -8.46 10.56 1.07
CA ALA A 148 -8.53 11.78 1.87
C ALA A 148 -8.21 11.48 3.34
N GLY A 149 -8.87 10.48 3.93
CA GLY A 149 -8.58 10.03 5.29
C GLY A 149 -7.15 9.51 5.46
N ALA A 150 -6.63 8.76 4.48
CA ALA A 150 -5.23 8.32 4.46
C ALA A 150 -4.28 9.52 4.44
N ARG A 151 -4.53 10.51 3.58
CA ARG A 151 -3.71 11.73 3.51
C ARG A 151 -3.66 12.44 4.86
N GLU A 152 -4.81 12.70 5.48
CA GLU A 152 -4.88 13.37 6.78
C GLU A 152 -4.09 12.60 7.85
N PHE A 153 -4.26 11.27 7.90
CA PHE A 153 -3.57 10.41 8.84
C PHE A 153 -2.03 10.43 8.64
N PHE A 154 -1.54 10.25 7.42
CA PHE A 154 -0.10 10.13 7.17
C PHE A 154 0.66 11.45 7.25
N LEU A 155 -0.01 12.60 7.04
CA LEU A 155 0.59 13.93 7.18
C LEU A 155 1.17 14.19 8.58
N GLU A 156 0.68 13.48 9.60
CA GLU A 156 1.18 13.60 10.97
C GLU A 156 2.60 13.04 11.18
N ALA A 157 3.11 12.21 10.26
CA ALA A 157 4.39 11.51 10.44
C ALA A 157 5.24 11.38 9.17
N ALA A 158 4.73 11.78 8.01
CA ALA A 158 5.37 11.54 6.72
C ALA A 158 5.27 12.73 5.76
N THR A 159 6.15 12.75 4.76
CA THR A 159 5.94 13.60 3.58
C THR A 159 4.91 12.92 2.68
N VAL A 160 3.79 13.59 2.42
CA VAL A 160 2.70 13.05 1.61
C VAL A 160 2.64 13.74 0.24
N THR A 161 2.81 12.95 -0.82
CA THR A 161 2.59 13.37 -2.21
C THR A 161 1.21 12.92 -2.64
N TYR A 162 0.31 13.88 -2.87
CA TYR A 162 -1.05 13.62 -3.33
C TYR A 162 -1.18 14.00 -4.80
N ILE A 163 -1.36 13.00 -5.67
CA ILE A 163 -1.43 13.17 -7.11
C ILE A 163 -2.92 13.19 -7.49
N LYS A 164 -3.46 14.40 -7.68
CA LYS A 164 -4.91 14.68 -7.76
C LYS A 164 -5.66 13.75 -8.71
N GLU A 165 -5.12 13.50 -9.89
CA GLU A 165 -5.79 12.72 -10.93
C GLU A 165 -5.30 11.26 -10.98
N ALA A 166 -4.47 10.80 -10.05
CA ALA A 166 -3.95 9.44 -10.11
C ALA A 166 -4.90 8.41 -9.50
N ASN A 167 -4.89 7.19 -10.04
CA ASN A 167 -5.58 6.03 -9.47
C ASN A 167 -4.76 5.34 -8.36
N HIS A 168 -5.16 4.14 -7.93
CA HIS A 168 -4.45 3.38 -6.89
C HIS A 168 -3.00 3.06 -7.30
N PHE A 169 -2.73 2.81 -8.57
CA PHE A 169 -1.38 2.60 -9.10
C PHE A 169 -0.58 3.90 -9.32
N LEU A 170 -1.11 5.05 -8.90
CA LEU A 170 -0.52 6.37 -9.13
C LEU A 170 -0.38 6.75 -10.62
N LEU A 171 -1.13 6.07 -11.49
CA LEU A 171 -1.17 6.37 -12.91
C LEU A 171 -2.18 7.48 -13.19
N THR A 172 -1.82 8.36 -14.10
CA THR A 172 -2.71 9.35 -14.72
C THR A 172 -3.04 8.90 -16.15
N ASN A 173 -4.07 9.51 -16.76
CA ASN A 173 -4.41 9.29 -18.17
C ASN A 173 -3.30 9.72 -19.12
#